data_AF-A0A815VUR6-F1
#
_entry.id   AF-A0A815VUR6-F1
#
_cell.length_a   1.000
_cell.length_b   1.000
_cell.length_c   1.000
_cell.angle_alpha   90.00
_cell.angle_beta   90.00
_cell.angle_gamma   90.00
#
_symmetry.space_group_name_H-M   'P 1'
#
loop_
_entity.id
_entity.type
_entity.pdbx_description
1 polymer ?
#
loop_
_entity_poly.entity_id
_entity_poly.type
_entity_poly.pdbx_seq_one_letter_code
_entity_poly.pdbx_strand_id
1 'polypeptide(L)'
;MSQTSATPHIADTVPLPDPLKSRTRVTLENDLQFDSSCCGPSLYISDENLHLRKTVATDQWRTCRAMNAGWSDGIHYWSVRINDRGAVGYLMIGVVTDAFDVSAISYPGKTVDSFGFHIFNGQKYNGSNGVAFTSDLPKNGDVIGVLLDLEARTLTYFKNGKIVGTAYGLLPANGTNIKYYPAVACYELGQWINFTRTLKN
;
A
#
# COMPACT_ATOMS: atom_id res chain seq x y z
N MET A 1 4.76 -21.25 31.44
CA MET A 1 5.82 -21.86 30.59
C MET A 1 5.11 -22.40 29.36
N SER A 2 5.39 -22.01 28.12
CA SER A 2 6.51 -21.28 27.55
C SER A 2 6.01 -20.16 26.63
N GLN A 3 6.73 -19.04 26.64
CA GLN A 3 6.71 -18.12 25.51
C GLN A 3 7.34 -18.89 24.33
N THR A 4 6.56 -19.15 23.29
CA THR A 4 7.14 -19.52 22.00
C THR A 4 7.67 -18.22 21.40
N SER A 5 8.98 -18.03 21.51
CA SER A 5 9.70 -17.05 20.72
C SER A 5 9.45 -17.35 19.25
N ALA A 6 8.61 -16.56 18.60
CA ALA A 6 8.51 -16.56 17.15
C ALA A 6 9.87 -16.11 16.61
N THR A 7 10.65 -17.07 16.13
CA THR A 7 11.78 -16.80 15.24
C THR A 7 11.27 -15.86 14.15
N PRO A 8 11.88 -14.69 13.91
CA PRO A 8 11.39 -13.81 12.86
C PRO A 8 11.43 -14.58 11.55
N HIS A 9 10.29 -14.72 10.89
CA HIS A 9 10.24 -15.31 9.56
C HIS A 9 11.14 -14.47 8.65
N ILE A 10 12.30 -15.02 8.29
CA ILE A 10 13.27 -14.45 7.34
C ILE A 10 12.62 -14.18 5.94
N ALA A 11 11.39 -14.63 5.72
CA ALA A 11 10.78 -14.76 4.40
C ALA A 11 10.29 -13.45 3.74
N ASP A 12 10.14 -12.34 4.45
CA ASP A 12 9.55 -11.12 3.85
C ASP A 12 10.36 -9.84 4.07
N THR A 13 11.68 -9.96 3.94
CA THR A 13 12.57 -8.79 3.84
C THR A 13 12.91 -8.45 2.39
N VAL A 14 13.01 -7.15 2.08
CA VAL A 14 13.39 -6.64 0.76
C VAL A 14 14.49 -5.57 0.91
N PRO A 15 15.42 -5.45 -0.05
CA PRO A 15 16.45 -4.42 0.00
C PRO A 15 15.85 -3.04 -0.26
N LEU A 16 16.39 -2.01 0.40
CA LEU A 16 16.07 -0.62 0.09
C LEU A 16 16.42 -0.30 -1.38
N PRO A 17 15.53 0.33 -2.17
CA PRO A 17 15.83 0.77 -3.53
C PRO A 17 17.07 1.66 -3.58
N ASP A 18 17.93 1.48 -4.59
CA ASP A 18 19.16 2.26 -4.76
C ASP A 18 18.94 3.78 -4.72
N PRO A 19 17.90 4.35 -5.36
CA PRO A 19 17.64 5.80 -5.29
C PRO A 19 17.33 6.33 -3.88
N LEU A 20 17.00 5.46 -2.93
CA LEU A 20 16.65 5.82 -1.55
C LEU A 20 17.81 5.60 -0.57
N LYS A 21 18.86 4.85 -0.94
CA LYS A 21 20.00 4.57 -0.04
C LYS A 21 20.72 5.83 0.43
N SER A 22 20.79 6.86 -0.42
CA SER A 22 21.41 8.15 -0.09
C SER A 22 20.46 9.13 0.60
N ARG A 23 19.16 8.82 0.72
CA ARG A 23 18.16 9.72 1.31
C ARG A 23 18.06 9.51 2.82
N THR A 24 18.79 10.31 3.58
CA THR A 24 18.86 10.21 5.05
C THR A 24 17.57 10.55 5.78
N ARG A 25 16.65 11.30 5.13
CA ARG A 25 15.37 11.74 5.69
C ARG A 25 14.22 10.76 5.47
N VAL A 26 14.46 9.65 4.76
CA VAL A 26 13.44 8.63 4.52
C VAL A 26 13.34 7.72 5.74
N THR A 27 12.15 7.67 6.34
CA THR A 27 11.79 6.69 7.35
C THR A 27 11.33 5.39 6.66
N LEU A 28 11.86 4.26 7.12
CA LEU A 28 11.46 2.94 6.64
C LEU A 28 10.39 2.38 7.58
N GLU A 29 9.17 2.30 7.09
CA GLU A 29 7.98 1.95 7.87
C GLU A 29 7.85 0.42 7.95
N ASN A 30 8.66 -0.18 8.82
CA ASN A 30 8.84 -1.63 8.95
C ASN A 30 7.95 -2.29 10.01
N ASP A 31 7.15 -1.49 10.70
CA ASP A 31 6.20 -1.87 11.75
C ASP A 31 4.74 -1.64 11.32
N LEU A 32 4.50 -1.34 10.04
CA LEU A 32 3.16 -1.29 9.48
C LEU A 32 2.45 -2.63 9.57
N GLN A 33 1.18 -2.56 9.89
CA GLN A 33 0.25 -3.68 10.00
C GLN A 33 -1.09 -3.27 9.42
N PHE A 34 -1.88 -4.20 8.90
CA PHE A 34 -3.27 -3.96 8.53
C PHE A 34 -4.13 -3.72 9.77
N ASP A 35 -4.90 -2.64 9.76
CA ASP A 35 -5.76 -2.26 10.87
C ASP A 35 -7.10 -3.00 10.80
N SER A 36 -7.33 -3.95 11.70
CA SER A 36 -8.60 -4.69 11.75
C SER A 36 -9.82 -3.81 12.07
N SER A 37 -9.61 -2.65 12.72
CA SER A 37 -10.69 -1.68 12.96
C SER A 37 -10.98 -0.81 11.74
N CYS A 38 -10.05 -0.73 10.79
CA CYS A 38 -10.15 0.07 9.57
C CYS A 38 -10.03 -0.81 8.31
N CYS A 39 -10.76 -1.93 8.30
CA CYS A 39 -10.78 -2.89 7.22
C CYS A 39 -12.20 -3.16 6.73
N GLY A 40 -12.42 -3.08 5.42
CA GLY A 40 -13.71 -3.37 4.82
C GLY A 40 -14.13 -4.83 5.02
N PRO A 41 -15.45 -5.11 5.04
CA PRO A 41 -15.95 -6.47 5.21
C PRO A 41 -15.47 -7.38 4.07
N SER A 42 -15.40 -8.69 4.31
CA SER A 42 -14.88 -9.71 3.38
C SER A 42 -13.35 -9.72 3.19
N LEU A 43 -12.62 -8.85 3.89
CA LEU A 43 -11.18 -8.94 4.02
C LEU A 43 -10.84 -9.69 5.30
N TYR A 44 -9.82 -10.54 5.21
CA TYR A 44 -9.26 -11.30 6.32
C TYR A 44 -7.82 -10.87 6.53
N ILE A 45 -7.48 -10.59 7.78
CA ILE A 45 -6.14 -10.23 8.22
C ILE A 45 -5.53 -11.42 8.96
N SER A 46 -4.29 -11.75 8.66
CA SER A 46 -3.55 -12.85 9.30
C SER A 46 -2.10 -12.47 9.60
N ASP A 47 -1.37 -13.39 10.24
CA ASP A 47 0.08 -13.33 10.45
C ASP A 47 0.52 -12.03 11.12
N GLU A 48 0.05 -11.83 12.35
CA GLU A 48 0.34 -10.62 13.15
C GLU A 48 -0.03 -9.32 12.42
N ASN A 49 -1.15 -9.37 11.71
CA ASN A 49 -1.68 -8.28 10.90
C ASN A 49 -0.82 -7.88 9.70
N LEU A 50 0.14 -8.70 9.27
CA LEU A 50 0.97 -8.38 8.11
C LEU A 50 0.34 -8.77 6.78
N HIS A 51 -0.59 -9.73 6.78
CA HIS A 51 -1.20 -10.27 5.56
C HIS A 51 -2.67 -9.84 5.44
N LEU A 52 -3.09 -9.52 4.22
CA LEU A 52 -4.46 -9.18 3.86
C LEU A 52 -4.93 -10.10 2.74
N ARG A 53 -6.10 -10.72 2.91
CA ARG A 53 -6.70 -11.61 1.92
C ARG A 53 -8.16 -11.32 1.68
N LYS A 54 -8.62 -11.41 0.43
CA LYS A 54 -10.04 -11.43 0.08
C LYS A 54 -10.60 -12.84 0.25
N THR A 55 -11.59 -13.03 1.12
CA THR A 55 -12.11 -14.37 1.46
C THR A 55 -13.56 -14.61 1.03
N VAL A 56 -14.24 -13.59 0.51
CA VAL A 56 -15.62 -13.70 0.02
C VAL A 56 -15.71 -13.18 -1.41
N ALA A 57 -16.30 -13.97 -2.31
CA ALA A 57 -16.57 -13.61 -3.69
C ALA A 57 -17.78 -12.66 -3.78
N THR A 58 -17.52 -11.36 -3.69
CA THR A 58 -18.56 -10.33 -3.76
C THR A 58 -18.45 -9.43 -4.99
N ASP A 59 -17.38 -9.55 -5.79
CA ASP A 59 -17.08 -8.67 -6.93
C ASP A 59 -17.21 -7.18 -6.57
N GLN A 60 -16.74 -6.86 -5.36
CA GLN A 60 -16.78 -5.53 -4.77
C GLN A 60 -15.41 -5.14 -4.26
N TRP A 61 -14.97 -3.91 -4.54
CA TRP A 61 -13.78 -3.36 -3.93
C TRP A 61 -13.92 -3.25 -2.41
N ARG A 62 -12.93 -3.74 -1.68
CA ARG A 62 -12.83 -3.61 -0.22
C ARG A 62 -11.43 -3.15 0.13
N THR A 63 -11.34 -2.12 0.97
CA THR A 63 -10.08 -1.49 1.35
C THR A 63 -9.73 -1.84 2.79
N CYS A 64 -8.45 -2.04 3.05
CA CYS A 64 -7.89 -2.08 4.39
C CYS A 64 -6.82 -1.00 4.51
N ARG A 65 -6.85 -0.27 5.62
CA ARG A 65 -5.85 0.74 5.96
C ARG A 65 -4.75 0.13 6.83
N ALA A 66 -3.55 0.70 6.78
CA ALA A 66 -2.51 0.38 7.74
C ALA A 66 -2.74 1.09 9.09
N MET A 67 -2.41 0.41 10.18
CA MET A 67 -2.14 1.03 11.49
C MET A 67 -0.66 1.39 11.61
N ASN A 68 -0.30 2.08 12.71
CA ASN A 68 1.03 2.67 12.91
C ASN A 68 1.41 3.71 11.83
N ALA A 69 0.39 4.27 11.17
CA ALA A 69 0.48 5.29 10.15
C ALA A 69 -0.46 6.46 10.48
N GLY A 70 -0.74 7.31 9.49
CA GLY A 70 -1.52 8.53 9.68
C GLY A 70 -0.62 9.76 9.74
N TRP A 71 0.25 9.86 8.74
CA TRP A 71 1.30 10.86 8.69
C TRP A 71 0.80 12.14 8.03
N SER A 72 1.24 13.27 8.57
CA SER A 72 0.95 14.62 8.06
C SER A 72 2.21 15.40 7.68
N ASP A 73 3.39 14.83 7.92
CA ASP A 73 4.71 15.38 7.59
C ASP A 73 5.70 14.25 7.27
N GLY A 74 6.94 14.59 6.89
CA GLY A 74 8.00 13.62 6.68
C GLY A 74 8.01 12.89 5.34
N ILE A 75 8.91 11.92 5.23
CA ILE A 75 9.12 11.11 4.02
C ILE A 75 9.13 9.65 4.42
N HIS A 76 8.10 8.92 4.00
CA HIS A 76 7.80 7.56 4.45
C HIS A 76 7.95 6.58 3.29
N TYR A 77 8.60 5.46 3.55
CA TYR A 77 8.72 4.36 2.60
C TYR A 77 8.25 3.05 3.21
N TRP A 78 7.39 2.36 2.48
CA TRP A 78 6.99 0.99 2.79
C TRP A 78 6.95 0.14 1.52
N SER A 79 6.91 -1.18 1.72
CA SER A 79 6.83 -2.14 0.63
C SER A 79 5.75 -3.19 0.90
N VAL A 80 5.01 -3.55 -0.14
CA VAL A 80 4.03 -4.65 -0.10
C VAL A 80 4.35 -5.70 -1.16
N ARG A 81 4.23 -6.97 -0.81
CA ARG A 81 4.39 -8.10 -1.73
C ARG A 81 3.03 -8.57 -2.21
N ILE A 82 2.86 -8.67 -3.52
CA ILE A 82 1.68 -9.27 -4.16
C ILE A 82 1.88 -10.79 -4.16
N ASN A 83 1.27 -11.50 -3.21
CA ASN A 83 1.36 -12.96 -3.18
C ASN A 83 0.46 -13.56 -4.26
N ASP A 84 -0.77 -13.08 -4.35
CA ASP A 84 -1.72 -13.45 -5.39
C ASP A 84 -2.59 -12.25 -5.80
N ARG A 85 -2.48 -11.84 -7.07
CA ARG A 85 -3.31 -10.78 -7.66
C ARG A 85 -4.68 -11.25 -8.10
N GLY A 86 -4.99 -12.55 -8.00
CA GLY A 86 -6.19 -13.13 -8.59
C GLY A 86 -6.05 -13.31 -10.11
N ALA A 87 -7.15 -13.71 -10.76
CA ALA A 87 -7.14 -14.05 -12.18
C ALA A 87 -6.94 -12.80 -13.06
N VAL A 88 -7.59 -11.69 -12.71
CA VAL A 88 -7.55 -10.45 -13.48
C VAL A 88 -6.46 -9.52 -12.94
N GLY A 89 -6.32 -9.36 -11.63
CA GLY A 89 -5.38 -8.43 -11.01
C GLY A 89 -6.01 -7.15 -10.49
N TYR A 90 -7.29 -7.18 -10.13
CA TYR A 90 -7.98 -6.04 -9.54
C TYR A 90 -7.53 -5.83 -8.08
N LEU A 91 -6.31 -5.31 -7.93
CA LEU A 91 -5.69 -4.87 -6.70
C LEU A 91 -5.34 -3.39 -6.82
N MET A 92 -5.58 -2.63 -5.75
CA MET A 92 -5.17 -1.23 -5.64
C MET A 92 -4.21 -1.08 -4.46
N ILE A 93 -3.10 -0.39 -4.68
CA ILE A 93 -2.12 -0.04 -3.64
C ILE A 93 -1.97 1.47 -3.63
N GLY A 94 -2.02 2.11 -2.47
CA GLY A 94 -1.79 3.55 -2.39
C GLY A 94 -2.02 4.13 -1.01
N VAL A 95 -2.58 5.33 -0.96
CA VAL A 95 -2.88 6.05 0.28
C VAL A 95 -4.30 6.58 0.31
N VAL A 96 -4.85 6.65 1.52
CA VAL A 96 -6.15 7.24 1.84
C VAL A 96 -6.01 8.22 3.00
N THR A 97 -6.98 9.11 3.16
CA THR A 97 -7.05 10.04 4.29
C THR A 97 -7.76 9.41 5.49
N ASP A 98 -7.78 10.11 6.63
CA ASP A 98 -8.61 9.80 7.78
C ASP A 98 -10.12 9.89 7.50
N ALA A 99 -10.54 10.70 6.52
CA ALA A 99 -11.93 10.83 6.10
C ALA A 99 -12.43 9.68 5.21
N PHE A 100 -11.54 8.80 4.76
CA PHE A 100 -11.90 7.71 3.85
C PHE A 100 -12.72 6.62 4.55
N ASP A 101 -13.92 6.36 4.04
CA ASP A 101 -14.80 5.29 4.54
C ASP A 101 -14.36 3.91 4.02
N VAL A 102 -13.63 3.17 4.85
CA VAL A 102 -13.19 1.79 4.58
C VAL A 102 -14.33 0.77 4.63
N SER A 103 -15.48 1.09 5.23
CA SER A 103 -16.63 0.19 5.30
C SER A 103 -17.42 0.13 3.99
N ALA A 104 -17.32 1.18 3.18
CA ALA A 104 -17.93 1.27 1.85
C ALA A 104 -17.27 0.34 0.82
N ILE A 105 -17.93 0.21 -0.34
CA ILE A 105 -17.34 -0.42 -1.53
C ILE A 105 -16.41 0.62 -2.17
N SER A 106 -15.13 0.58 -1.82
CA SER A 106 -14.16 1.62 -2.15
C SER A 106 -12.74 1.08 -2.33
N TYR A 107 -11.87 1.92 -2.89
CA TYR A 107 -10.45 1.64 -3.16
C TYR A 107 -9.60 2.92 -3.07
N PRO A 108 -8.28 2.82 -2.80
CA PRO A 108 -7.37 3.96 -2.92
C PRO A 108 -7.46 4.57 -4.32
N GLY A 109 -7.81 5.86 -4.41
CA GLY A 109 -8.09 6.53 -5.68
C GLY A 109 -9.57 6.67 -6.02
N LYS A 110 -10.48 6.16 -5.18
CA LYS A 110 -11.94 6.30 -5.37
C LYS A 110 -12.41 7.73 -5.14
N THR A 111 -11.90 8.36 -4.08
CA THR A 111 -12.24 9.73 -3.65
C THR A 111 -11.17 10.73 -4.11
N VAL A 112 -11.50 12.02 -4.09
CA VAL A 112 -10.60 13.10 -4.55
C VAL A 112 -9.36 13.26 -3.67
N ASP A 113 -9.40 12.75 -2.46
CA ASP A 113 -8.33 12.79 -1.46
C ASP A 113 -7.64 11.43 -1.26
N SER A 114 -8.03 10.39 -2.01
CA SER A 114 -7.31 9.12 -2.04
C SER A 114 -6.58 8.92 -3.37
N PHE A 115 -5.48 8.16 -3.33
CA PHE A 115 -4.57 8.00 -4.44
C PHE A 115 -4.16 6.54 -4.54
N GLY A 116 -4.33 5.92 -5.72
CA GLY A 116 -4.06 4.49 -5.89
C GLY A 116 -3.34 4.15 -7.19
N PHE A 117 -2.60 3.06 -7.16
CA PHE A 117 -1.99 2.41 -8.30
C PHE A 117 -2.72 1.09 -8.57
N HIS A 118 -3.29 0.96 -9.77
CA HIS A 118 -4.09 -0.18 -10.16
C HIS A 118 -3.22 -1.24 -10.86
N ILE A 119 -3.12 -2.41 -10.23
CA ILE A 119 -2.23 -3.50 -10.65
C ILE A 119 -2.65 -4.13 -11.99
N PHE A 120 -3.95 -4.10 -12.31
CA PHE A 120 -4.47 -4.67 -13.54
C PHE A 120 -3.98 -3.92 -14.79
N ASN A 121 -4.11 -2.59 -14.81
CA ASN A 121 -3.91 -1.79 -16.02
C ASN A 121 -2.76 -0.79 -15.92
N GLY A 122 -2.05 -0.75 -14.79
CA GLY A 122 -0.88 0.11 -14.60
C GLY A 122 -1.23 1.60 -14.49
N GLN A 123 -2.51 1.95 -14.32
CA GLN A 123 -2.96 3.33 -14.18
C GLN A 123 -2.89 3.81 -12.74
N LYS A 124 -2.78 5.12 -12.58
CA LYS A 124 -2.95 5.81 -11.30
C LYS A 124 -4.37 6.38 -11.21
N TYR A 125 -5.00 6.25 -10.04
CA TYR A 125 -6.37 6.67 -9.78
C TYR A 125 -6.47 7.71 -8.67
N ASN A 126 -7.24 8.76 -8.93
CA ASN A 126 -7.65 9.76 -7.95
C ASN A 126 -9.06 10.25 -8.33
N GLY A 127 -9.99 10.35 -7.37
CA GLY A 127 -11.36 10.76 -7.65
C GLY A 127 -12.10 9.86 -8.66
N SER A 128 -11.82 8.55 -8.66
CA SER A 128 -12.31 7.58 -9.64
C SER A 128 -11.85 7.81 -11.10
N ASN A 129 -10.92 8.75 -11.32
CA ASN A 129 -10.35 9.03 -12.63
C ASN A 129 -9.02 8.28 -12.81
N GLY A 130 -8.96 7.38 -13.79
CA GLY A 130 -7.77 6.60 -14.14
C GLY A 130 -6.93 7.28 -15.20
N VAL A 131 -5.62 7.41 -14.96
CA VAL A 131 -4.66 8.00 -15.91
C VAL A 131 -3.51 7.03 -16.14
N ALA A 132 -3.05 6.92 -17.39
CA ALA A 132 -1.89 6.11 -17.74
C ALA A 132 -0.68 6.49 -16.87
N PHE A 133 0.02 5.48 -16.35
CA PHE A 133 1.18 5.68 -15.48
C PHE A 133 2.34 4.74 -15.82
N THR A 134 2.10 3.44 -15.97
CA THR A 134 3.12 2.50 -16.44
C THR A 134 2.51 1.40 -17.32
N SER A 135 3.31 0.85 -18.24
CA SER A 135 2.99 -0.36 -19.00
C SER A 135 3.66 -1.62 -18.42
N ASP A 136 4.61 -1.47 -17.49
CA ASP A 136 5.25 -2.60 -16.80
C ASP A 136 4.39 -3.07 -15.61
N LEU A 137 3.42 -3.94 -15.91
CA LEU A 137 2.40 -4.39 -14.95
C LEU A 137 2.99 -5.31 -13.87
N PRO A 138 2.64 -5.12 -12.58
CA PRO A 138 3.06 -6.03 -11.51
C PRO A 138 2.38 -7.41 -11.58
N LYS A 139 3.08 -8.47 -11.18
CA LYS A 139 2.58 -9.85 -11.13
C LYS A 139 2.77 -10.48 -9.75
N ASN A 140 2.27 -11.70 -9.56
CA ASN A 140 2.50 -12.47 -8.34
C ASN A 140 4.01 -12.60 -8.06
N GLY A 141 4.38 -12.41 -6.80
CA GLY A 141 5.76 -12.36 -6.32
C GLY A 141 6.41 -10.98 -6.37
N ASP A 142 5.90 -10.03 -7.16
CA ASP A 142 6.46 -8.68 -7.22
C ASP A 142 6.23 -7.90 -5.93
N VAL A 143 7.19 -7.04 -5.61
CA VAL A 143 7.16 -6.11 -4.48
C VAL A 143 6.91 -4.71 -5.01
N ILE A 144 5.88 -4.07 -4.50
CA ILE A 144 5.57 -2.67 -4.77
C ILE A 144 6.05 -1.83 -3.58
N GLY A 145 7.05 -1.01 -3.84
CA GLY A 145 7.49 0.02 -2.91
C GLY A 145 6.70 1.30 -3.12
N VAL A 146 6.40 2.01 -2.04
CA VAL A 146 5.72 3.30 -2.07
C VAL A 146 6.51 4.30 -1.25
N LEU A 147 6.86 5.42 -1.87
CA LEU A 147 7.48 6.57 -1.22
C LEU A 147 6.45 7.70 -1.18
N LEU A 148 5.97 8.01 0.02
CA LEU A 148 5.16 9.17 0.29
C LEU A 148 6.06 10.27 0.85
N ASP A 149 6.27 11.32 0.05
CA ASP A 149 7.04 12.49 0.46
C ASP A 149 6.04 13.61 0.75
N LEU A 150 5.68 13.81 2.01
CA LEU A 150 4.69 14.83 2.42
C LEU A 150 5.27 16.24 2.41
N GLU A 151 6.59 16.38 2.30
CA GLU A 151 7.26 17.66 2.18
C GLU A 151 7.23 18.16 0.73
N ALA A 152 7.61 17.30 -0.21
CA ALA A 152 7.51 17.57 -1.64
C ALA A 152 6.09 17.32 -2.18
N ARG A 153 5.19 16.75 -1.36
CA ARG A 153 3.81 16.37 -1.69
C ARG A 153 3.73 15.42 -2.88
N THR A 154 4.58 14.40 -2.87
CA THR A 154 4.67 13.41 -3.95
C THR A 154 4.36 12.00 -3.48
N LEU A 155 3.88 11.18 -4.40
CA LEU A 155 3.71 9.74 -4.23
C LEU A 155 4.42 9.01 -5.37
N THR A 156 5.47 8.26 -5.03
CA THR A 156 6.34 7.57 -6.00
C THR A 156 6.27 6.06 -5.79
N TYR A 157 6.11 5.31 -6.87
CA TYR A 157 6.05 3.85 -6.83
C TYR A 157 7.33 3.22 -7.33
N PHE A 158 7.64 2.04 -6.77
CA PHE A 158 8.75 1.18 -7.15
C PHE A 158 8.22 -0.23 -7.41
N LYS A 159 8.85 -0.95 -8.32
CA LYS A 159 8.60 -2.38 -8.57
C LYS A 159 9.92 -3.11 -8.44
N ASN A 160 10.02 -4.03 -7.48
CA ASN A 160 11.23 -4.81 -7.21
C ASN A 160 12.50 -3.93 -7.08
N GLY A 161 12.38 -2.82 -6.34
CA GLY A 161 13.48 -1.87 -6.13
C GLY A 161 13.75 -0.89 -7.28
N LYS A 162 13.12 -1.06 -8.45
CA LYS A 162 13.24 -0.12 -9.59
C LYS A 162 12.15 0.93 -9.53
N ILE A 163 12.50 2.19 -9.77
CA ILE A 163 11.52 3.27 -9.84
C ILE A 163 10.55 3.04 -11.01
N VAL A 164 9.25 3.07 -10.71
CA VAL A 164 8.20 3.11 -11.74
C VAL A 164 7.96 4.57 -12.14
N GLY A 165 7.85 5.44 -11.15
CA GLY A 165 7.72 6.89 -11.36
C GLY A 165 6.98 7.60 -10.24
N THR A 166 6.96 8.92 -10.30
CA THR A 166 6.15 9.76 -9.40
C THR A 166 4.74 9.85 -9.96
N ALA A 167 3.79 9.15 -9.33
CA ALA A 167 2.39 9.13 -9.77
C ALA A 167 1.71 10.48 -9.50
N TYR A 168 2.02 11.13 -8.37
CA TYR A 168 1.43 12.40 -7.98
C TYR A 168 2.52 13.36 -7.50
N GLY A 169 2.46 14.62 -7.94
CA GLY A 169 3.44 15.66 -7.60
C GLY A 169 2.86 16.86 -6.83
N LEU A 170 1.56 16.82 -6.50
CA LEU A 170 0.83 17.89 -5.83
C LEU A 170 -0.30 17.31 -4.97
N LEU A 171 0.05 16.44 -4.02
CA LEU A 171 -0.93 16.03 -3.01
C LEU A 171 -1.49 17.28 -2.29
N PRO A 172 -2.77 17.27 -1.85
CA PRO A 172 -3.37 18.37 -1.11
C PRO A 172 -2.43 18.90 0.00
N ALA A 173 -2.29 20.21 0.08
CA ALA A 173 -1.27 20.84 0.92
C ALA A 173 -1.51 20.61 2.43
N ASN A 174 -0.40 20.49 3.17
CA ASN A 174 -0.30 20.19 4.61
C ASN A 174 -1.04 21.18 5.53
N GLY A 175 -1.57 22.30 5.03
CA GLY A 175 -2.33 23.29 5.79
C GLY A 175 -3.72 22.83 6.29
N THR A 176 -4.05 21.55 6.10
CA THR A 176 -5.37 20.97 6.40
C THR A 176 -5.36 19.90 7.49
N ASN A 177 -4.21 19.60 8.12
CA ASN A 177 -4.05 18.53 9.11
C ASN A 177 -4.54 17.15 8.61
N ILE A 178 -4.54 16.94 7.29
CA ILE A 178 -4.89 15.67 6.66
C ILE A 178 -3.80 14.66 6.99
N LYS A 179 -4.24 13.48 7.43
CA LYS A 179 -3.35 12.34 7.69
C LYS A 179 -3.48 11.32 6.59
N TYR A 180 -2.35 10.92 6.01
CA TYR A 180 -2.30 9.88 5.00
C TYR A 180 -1.91 8.55 5.61
N TYR A 181 -2.60 7.51 5.15
CA TYR A 181 -2.38 6.14 5.59
C TYR A 181 -2.16 5.26 4.36
N PRO A 182 -1.16 4.35 4.38
CA PRO A 182 -1.08 3.26 3.44
C PRO A 182 -2.39 2.48 3.41
N ALA A 183 -2.84 2.11 2.21
CA ALA A 183 -4.05 1.34 2.03
C ALA A 183 -3.94 0.42 0.82
N VAL A 184 -4.60 -0.74 0.95
CA VAL A 184 -4.68 -1.74 -0.09
C VAL A 184 -6.14 -2.12 -0.28
N ALA A 185 -6.59 -2.27 -1.52
CA ALA A 185 -7.91 -2.81 -1.81
C ALA A 185 -7.86 -4.07 -2.67
N CYS A 186 -8.72 -5.02 -2.31
CA CYS A 186 -8.92 -6.28 -3.03
C CYS A 186 -10.35 -6.37 -3.56
N TYR A 187 -10.50 -6.96 -4.74
CA TYR A 187 -11.77 -7.17 -5.43
C TYR A 187 -12.09 -8.66 -5.57
N GLU A 188 -11.18 -9.44 -6.16
CA GLU A 188 -11.39 -10.84 -6.52
C GLU A 188 -11.16 -11.76 -5.32
N LEU A 189 -11.97 -12.83 -5.21
CA LEU A 189 -11.76 -13.88 -4.21
C LEU A 189 -10.35 -14.44 -4.30
N GLY A 190 -9.71 -14.67 -3.15
CA GLY A 190 -8.43 -15.33 -3.05
C GLY A 190 -7.23 -14.39 -3.10
N GLN A 191 -7.39 -13.16 -3.62
CA GLN A 191 -6.35 -12.13 -3.64
C GLN A 191 -5.67 -11.97 -2.29
N TRP A 192 -4.34 -11.92 -2.31
CA TRP A 192 -3.50 -12.00 -1.12
C TRP A 192 -2.25 -11.12 -1.26
N ILE A 193 -1.97 -10.31 -0.24
CA ILE A 193 -0.90 -9.32 -0.22
C ILE A 193 -0.40 -9.12 1.22
N ASN A 194 0.86 -8.78 1.41
CA ASN A 194 1.40 -8.49 2.75
C ASN A 194 2.37 -7.31 2.77
N PHE A 195 2.51 -6.66 3.93
CA PHE A 195 3.62 -5.76 4.20
C PHE A 195 4.93 -6.54 4.28
N THR A 196 6.01 -5.92 3.82
CA THR A 196 7.37 -6.49 3.85
C THR A 196 8.31 -5.53 4.57
N ARG A 197 9.34 -6.09 5.21
CA ARG A 197 10.37 -5.31 5.91
C ARG A 197 11.45 -4.86 4.93
N THR A 198 11.67 -3.57 4.82
CA THR A 198 12.74 -2.98 4.01
C THR A 198 14.03 -2.83 4.83
N LEU A 199 15.14 -3.36 4.33
CA LEU A 199 16.44 -3.31 5.01
C LEU A 199 17.42 -2.37 4.30
N LYS A 200 18.17 -1.60 5.08
CA LYS A 200 19.36 -0.87 4.61
C LYS A 200 20.49 -1.89 4.54
N ASN A 201 20.79 -2.38 3.35
CA ASN A 201 21.96 -3.21 3.10
C ASN A 201 23.24 -2.39 3.16
#